data_AF-A0A9D5ELA6-F1
#
_entry.id   AF-A0A9D5ELA6-F1
#
_cell.length_a   1.000
_cell.length_b   1.000
_cell.length_c   1.000
_cell.angle_alpha   90.00
_cell.angle_beta   90.00
_cell.angle_gamma   90.00
#
_symmetry.space_group_name_H-M   'P 1'
#
loop_
_entity.id
_entity.type
_entity.pdbx_description
1 polymer ?
#
loop_
_entity_poly.entity_id
_entity_poly.type
_entity_poly.pdbx_seq_one_letter_code
_entity_poly.pdbx_strand_id
1 'polypeptide(L)'
;MTFTLLMIGGAVATAVVFAVQPVEYDKPVAIPTEPVEITGGTALPKPPEWHVKTFVSLNAAQEMLDHLEAQGIAEREFVVVGNASFVVRWK
;
A
#
# COMPACT_ATOMS: atom_id res chain seq x y z
N MET A 1 -32.67 2.41 29.08
CA MET A 1 -31.87 3.54 29.59
C MET A 1 -30.73 3.77 28.61
N THR A 2 -30.68 4.97 28.06
CA THR A 2 -29.87 5.44 26.92
C THR A 2 -28.40 5.62 27.30
N PHE A 3 -27.46 5.15 26.47
CA PHE A 3 -26.05 5.52 26.55
C PHE A 3 -25.65 6.32 25.31
N THR A 4 -25.14 7.52 25.57
CA THR A 4 -24.83 8.58 24.62
C THR A 4 -23.53 8.32 23.86
N LEU A 5 -23.60 8.54 22.55
CA LEU A 5 -22.52 8.55 21.56
C LEU A 5 -21.49 9.66 21.88
N LEU A 6 -20.19 9.34 21.95
CA LEU A 6 -19.11 10.34 21.95
C LEU A 6 -18.34 10.24 20.63
N MET A 7 -18.70 11.12 19.70
CA MET A 7 -17.93 11.39 18.48
C MET A 7 -16.68 12.20 18.86
N ILE A 8 -15.50 11.60 18.83
CA ILE A 8 -14.24 12.37 18.82
C ILE A 8 -13.80 12.48 17.37
N GLY A 9 -14.17 13.62 16.78
CA GLY A 9 -13.56 14.11 15.55
C GLY A 9 -12.17 14.66 15.84
N GLY A 10 -11.20 14.25 15.01
CA GLY A 10 -9.85 14.80 14.97
C GLY A 10 -9.31 14.65 13.56
N ALA A 11 -9.65 15.61 12.70
CA ALA A 11 -9.15 15.68 11.33
C ALA A 11 -7.68 16.13 11.35
N VAL A 12 -6.77 15.26 10.91
CA VAL A 12 -5.42 15.67 10.49
C VAL A 12 -5.35 15.45 8.98
N ALA A 13 -5.65 16.51 8.22
CA ALA A 13 -5.48 16.52 6.78
C ALA A 13 -4.03 16.89 6.45
N THR A 14 -3.12 15.91 6.45
CA THR A 14 -1.82 16.07 5.79
C THR A 14 -2.01 15.79 4.30
N ALA A 15 -2.19 16.86 3.53
CA ALA A 15 -2.20 16.80 2.07
C ALA A 15 -0.80 16.42 1.57
N VAL A 16 -0.58 15.15 1.26
CA VAL A 16 0.58 14.73 0.48
C VAL A 16 0.14 14.64 -0.97
N VAL A 17 0.51 15.66 -1.74
CA VAL A 17 0.35 15.67 -3.20
C VAL A 17 1.33 14.64 -3.77
N PHE A 18 0.89 13.39 -3.91
CA PHE A 18 1.61 12.41 -4.72
C PHE A 18 1.28 12.71 -6.18
N ALA A 19 2.28 13.27 -6.87
CA ALA A 19 2.33 13.29 -8.33
C ALA A 19 2.28 11.84 -8.83
N VAL A 20 1.09 11.36 -9.20
CA VAL A 20 0.92 10.10 -9.92
C VAL A 20 1.47 10.33 -11.32
N GLN A 21 2.72 9.91 -11.54
CA GLN A 21 3.15 9.59 -12.89
C GLN A 21 2.48 8.26 -13.28
N PRO A 22 1.84 8.16 -14.45
CA PRO A 22 1.35 6.87 -14.94
C PRO A 22 2.58 6.02 -15.25
N VAL A 23 2.85 5.01 -14.42
CA VAL A 23 3.84 3.98 -14.77
C VAL A 23 3.15 3.04 -15.75
N GLU A 24 3.31 3.35 -17.03
CA GLU A 24 2.99 2.48 -18.14
C GLU A 24 3.69 1.13 -17.89
N TYR A 25 2.91 0.05 -17.82
CA TYR A 25 3.42 -1.29 -17.54
C TYR A 25 4.07 -1.83 -18.83
N ASP A 26 5.29 -1.37 -19.13
CA ASP A 26 6.10 -1.99 -20.16
C ASP A 26 6.59 -3.35 -19.63
N LYS A 27 6.06 -4.41 -20.25
CA LYS A 27 6.45 -5.79 -20.00
C LYS A 27 7.99 -5.90 -20.17
N PRO A 28 8.77 -6.19 -19.12
CA PRO A 28 10.21 -6.31 -19.29
C PRO A 28 10.52 -7.52 -20.18
N VAL A 29 11.05 -7.18 -21.35
CA VAL A 29 11.78 -8.07 -22.26
C VAL A 29 12.85 -8.81 -21.46
N ALA A 30 12.90 -10.12 -21.64
CA ALA A 30 13.94 -10.96 -21.09
C ALA A 30 15.32 -10.50 -21.60
N ILE A 31 16.20 -10.09 -20.68
CA ILE A 31 17.62 -9.91 -20.97
C ILE A 31 18.40 -10.71 -19.93
N PRO A 32 18.97 -11.88 -20.28
CA PRO A 32 19.91 -12.57 -19.42
C PRO A 32 21.31 -11.98 -19.67
N THR A 33 21.82 -11.17 -18.75
CA THR A 33 23.23 -10.77 -18.76
C THR A 33 23.69 -10.40 -17.34
N GLU A 34 24.19 -11.39 -16.60
CA GLU A 34 25.23 -11.15 -15.59
C GLU A 34 26.52 -10.74 -16.37
N PRO A 35 27.52 -9.99 -15.83
CA PRO A 35 27.95 -10.07 -14.42
C PRO A 35 28.56 -8.77 -13.79
N VAL A 36 28.84 -8.87 -12.48
CA VAL A 36 29.81 -8.07 -11.67
C VAL A 36 29.41 -6.65 -11.20
N GLU A 37 29.28 -6.51 -9.87
CA GLU A 37 30.12 -5.59 -9.08
C GLU A 37 30.22 -6.09 -7.64
N ILE A 38 31.41 -6.57 -7.24
CA ILE A 38 31.76 -6.89 -5.86
C ILE A 38 32.29 -5.59 -5.25
N THR A 39 31.43 -4.80 -4.62
CA THR A 39 31.85 -3.64 -3.82
C THR A 39 31.48 -3.91 -2.38
N GLY A 40 32.50 -4.10 -1.52
CA GLY A 40 32.38 -4.38 -0.09
C GLY A 40 31.78 -3.23 0.71
N GLY A 41 30.51 -2.92 0.47
CA GLY A 41 29.65 -2.18 1.38
C GLY A 41 28.85 -3.16 2.21
N THR A 42 28.72 -2.91 3.51
CA THR A 42 27.79 -3.62 4.38
C THR A 42 26.44 -3.68 3.68
N ALA A 43 26.04 -4.87 3.22
CA ALA A 43 24.75 -5.04 2.56
C ALA A 43 23.67 -4.66 3.56
N LEU A 44 23.18 -3.43 3.47
CA LEU A 44 22.06 -2.99 4.28
C LEU A 44 20.87 -3.88 3.90
N PRO A 45 20.15 -4.44 4.89
CA PRO A 45 18.99 -5.26 4.58
C PRO A 45 18.02 -4.40 3.75
N LYS A 46 17.64 -4.90 2.57
CA LYS A 46 16.61 -4.25 1.74
C LYS A 46 15.38 -4.07 2.63
N PRO A 47 14.81 -2.85 2.73
CA PRO A 47 13.60 -2.66 3.51
C PRO A 47 12.51 -3.58 2.97
N PRO A 48 11.63 -4.12 3.82
CA PRO A 48 10.62 -5.05 3.37
C PRO A 48 9.70 -4.35 2.36
N GLU A 49 9.42 -5.04 1.26
CA GLU A 49 8.69 -4.47 0.13
C GLU A 49 7.20 -4.39 0.47
N TRP A 50 6.59 -3.22 0.22
CA TRP A 50 5.15 -3.07 0.38
C TRP A 50 4.42 -3.76 -0.77
N HIS A 51 3.50 -4.64 -0.43
CA HIS A 51 2.52 -5.18 -1.37
C HIS A 51 1.44 -4.13 -1.60
N VAL A 52 0.97 -3.98 -2.85
CA VAL A 52 -0.04 -2.97 -3.23
C VAL A 52 -1.10 -3.61 -4.11
N LYS A 53 -2.37 -3.35 -3.83
CA LYS A 53 -3.49 -3.80 -4.65
C LYS A 53 -4.57 -2.73 -4.77
N THR A 54 -5.01 -2.47 -6.00
CA THR A 54 -6.06 -1.50 -6.32
C THR A 54 -7.40 -2.20 -6.53
N PHE A 55 -8.47 -1.57 -6.06
CA PHE A 55 -9.84 -2.02 -6.12
C PHE A 55 -10.71 -0.89 -6.64
N VAL A 56 -11.75 -1.23 -7.40
CA VAL A 56 -12.80 -0.29 -7.85
C VAL A 56 -14.05 -0.36 -6.99
N SER A 57 -14.06 -1.23 -5.97
CA SER A 57 -15.16 -1.44 -5.04
C SER A 57 -14.65 -1.31 -3.62
N LEU A 58 -15.34 -0.50 -2.82
CA LEU A 58 -15.02 -0.31 -1.41
C LEU A 58 -15.16 -1.63 -0.64
N ASN A 59 -16.20 -2.40 -0.92
CA ASN A 59 -16.46 -3.68 -0.24
C ASN A 59 -15.30 -4.66 -0.44
N ALA A 60 -14.82 -4.80 -1.69
CA ALA A 60 -13.72 -5.70 -2.00
C ALA A 60 -12.41 -5.28 -1.32
N ALA A 61 -12.20 -3.97 -1.14
CA ALA A 61 -11.05 -3.45 -0.43
C ALA A 61 -11.17 -3.66 1.09
N GLN A 62 -12.37 -3.57 1.65
CA GLN A 62 -12.63 -3.90 3.06
C GLN A 62 -12.44 -5.38 3.34
N GLU A 63 -12.99 -6.27 2.51
CA GLU A 63 -12.78 -7.72 2.62
C GLU A 63 -11.28 -8.08 2.57
N MET A 64 -10.50 -7.38 1.74
CA MET A 64 -9.05 -7.54 1.72
C MET A 64 -8.40 -7.13 3.05
N LEU A 65 -8.82 -6.01 3.65
CA LEU A 65 -8.29 -5.57 4.94
C LEU A 65 -8.63 -6.58 6.05
N ASP A 66 -9.85 -7.10 6.08
CA ASP A 66 -10.27 -8.13 7.04
C ASP A 66 -9.44 -9.41 6.90
N HIS A 67 -9.18 -9.84 5.67
CA HIS A 67 -8.29 -10.98 5.41
C HIS A 67 -6.86 -10.72 5.89
N LEU A 68 -6.31 -9.53 5.68
CA LEU A 68 -4.99 -9.15 6.17
C LEU A 68 -4.95 -9.16 7.71
N GLU A 69 -6.04 -8.74 8.38
CA GLU A 69 -6.16 -8.83 9.84
C GLU A 69 -6.12 -10.28 10.33
N ALA A 70 -6.93 -11.13 9.69
CA ALA A 70 -7.02 -12.54 10.03
C ALA A 70 -5.69 -13.29 9.82
N GLN A 71 -4.87 -12.81 8.88
CA GLN A 71 -3.51 -13.29 8.65
C GLN A 71 -2.48 -12.73 9.65
N GLY A 72 -2.88 -11.81 10.52
CA GLY A 72 -2.00 -11.19 11.53
C GLY A 72 -1.11 -10.08 10.95
N ILE A 73 -1.42 -9.55 9.77
CA ILE A 73 -0.65 -8.48 9.14
C ILE A 73 -1.07 -7.14 9.77
N ALA A 74 -0.17 -6.59 10.59
CA ALA A 74 -0.42 -5.35 11.33
C ALA A 74 -0.08 -4.09 10.52
N GLU A 75 0.96 -4.15 9.68
CA GLU A 75 1.40 -3.04 8.83
C GLU A 75 0.57 -3.03 7.53
N ARG A 76 -0.57 -2.33 7.55
CA ARG A 76 -1.47 -2.18 6.40
C ARG A 76 -2.03 -0.77 6.31
N GLU A 77 -2.23 -0.29 5.10
CA GLU A 77 -2.74 1.04 4.81
C GLU A 77 -3.82 0.98 3.73
N PHE A 78 -4.83 1.82 3.91
CA PHE A 78 -5.93 1.98 2.98
C PHE A 78 -5.93 3.41 2.43
N VAL A 79 -5.87 3.54 1.11
CA VAL A 79 -5.75 4.82 0.41
C VAL A 79 -6.89 4.95 -0.60
N VAL A 80 -7.59 6.08 -0.59
CA VAL A 80 -8.63 6.37 -1.58
C VAL A 80 -8.03 7.25 -2.67
N VAL A 81 -8.05 6.78 -3.92
CA VAL A 81 -7.45 7.45 -5.07
C VAL A 81 -8.56 7.91 -6.03
N GLY A 82 -9.16 9.06 -5.75
CA GLY A 82 -10.19 9.66 -6.61
C GLY A 82 -11.61 9.13 -6.37
N ASN A 83 -12.47 9.25 -7.40
CA ASN A 83 -13.94 9.10 -7.24
C ASN A 83 -14.44 7.67 -6.97
N ALA A 84 -13.64 6.63 -7.24
CA ALA A 84 -14.06 5.23 -7.04
C ALA A 84 -12.92 4.21 -6.99
N SER A 85 -11.68 4.63 -6.73
CA SER A 85 -10.54 3.71 -6.65
C SER A 85 -9.99 3.66 -5.24
N PHE A 86 -9.73 2.45 -4.76
CA PHE A 86 -9.26 2.17 -3.41
C PHE A 86 -8.00 1.34 -3.51
N VAL A 87 -6.98 1.67 -2.75
CA VAL A 87 -5.70 0.97 -2.73
C VAL A 87 -5.47 0.44 -1.34
N VAL A 88 -5.24 -0.86 -1.23
CA VAL A 88 -4.78 -1.50 0.00
C VAL A 88 -3.30 -1.80 -0.21
N ARG A 89 -2.45 -1.36 0.70
CA ARG A 89 -1.04 -1.74 0.74
C ARG A 89 -0.68 -2.34 2.09
N TRP A 90 0.20 -3.33 2.12
CA TRP A 90 0.55 -4.05 3.34
C TRP A 90 1.96 -4.62 3.29
N LYS A 91 2.49 -4.97 4.46
CA LYS A 91 3.84 -5.49 4.67
C LYS A 91 3.87 -6.51 5.80
#